data_AF-A0A497I525-F1
#
_entry.id   AF-A0A497I525-F1
#
_cell.length_a   1.000
_cell.length_b   1.000
_cell.length_c   1.000
_cell.angle_alpha   90.00
_cell.angle_beta   90.00
_cell.angle_gamma   90.00
#
_symmetry.space_group_name_H-M   'P 1'
#
loop_
_entity.id
_entity.type
_entity.pdbx_description
1 polymer ?
#
loop_
_entity_poly.entity_id
_entity_poly.type
_entity_poly.pdbx_seq_one_letter_code
_entity_poly.pdbx_strand_id
1 'polypeptide(L)' 'MDTVSIDDLCYRVVLSNGKLDAVEIDKSECDKKFVKVIGKQVVKGGKVQYKLSSGRVLLSDKKYNIGSTLL' A
#
# COMPACT_ATOMS: atom_id res chain seq x y z
N MET A 1 -1.50 -1.98 3.79
CA MET A 1 -1.83 -1.88 5.22
C MET A 1 -2.04 -0.42 5.52
N ASP A 2 -3.18 -0.05 6.09
CA ASP A 2 -3.49 1.37 6.27
C ASP A 2 -2.86 1.90 7.56
N THR A 3 -2.53 3.19 7.52
CA THR A 3 -2.08 3.98 8.66
C THR A 3 -3.20 4.94 9.07
N VAL A 4 -3.34 5.17 10.37
CA VAL A 4 -4.32 6.08 10.98
C VAL A 4 -3.55 6.99 11.93
N SER A 5 -3.77 8.30 11.83
CA SER A 5 -3.17 9.29 12.73
C SER A 5 -4.24 9.95 13.58
N ILE A 6 -3.98 10.08 14.88
CA ILE A 6 -4.82 10.82 15.83
C ILE A 6 -3.88 11.75 16.58
N ASP A 7 -4.08 13.05 16.45
CA ASP A 7 -3.17 14.09 16.92
C ASP A 7 -1.73 13.85 16.43
N ASP A 8 -0.78 13.66 17.34
CA ASP A 8 0.63 13.40 17.04
C ASP A 8 0.99 11.91 16.98
N LEU A 9 0.03 11.02 17.24
CA LEU A 9 0.24 9.57 17.26
C LEU A 9 -0.16 8.96 15.93
N CYS A 10 0.65 8.00 15.48
CA CYS A 10 0.42 7.25 14.25
C CYS A 10 0.29 5.77 14.58
N TYR A 11 -0.66 5.12 13.93
CA TYR A 11 -0.95 3.70 14.11
C TYR A 11 -0.99 2.99 12.75
N ARG A 12 -0.47 1.77 12.69
CA ARG A 12 -0.65 0.86 11.56
C ARG A 12 -1.67 -0.21 11.92
N VAL A 13 -2.63 -0.42 11.03
CA VAL A 13 -3.61 -1.49 11.16
C VAL A 13 -2.99 -2.79 10.66
N VAL A 14 -2.89 -3.79 11.55
CA VAL A 14 -2.32 -5.10 11.27
C VAL A 14 -3.31 -6.21 11.62
N LEU A 15 -3.24 -7.33 10.90
CA LEU A 15 -4.01 -8.52 11.23
C LEU A 15 -3.22 -9.35 12.25
N SER A 16 -3.80 -9.56 13.42
CA SER A 16 -3.19 -10.26 14.55
C SER A 16 -4.26 -11.17 15.17
N ASN A 17 -3.98 -12.47 15.26
CA ASN A 17 -4.91 -13.47 15.79
C ASN A 17 -6.33 -13.43 15.17
N GLY A 18 -6.42 -13.15 13.87
CA GLY A 18 -7.68 -13.04 13.15
C GLY A 18 -8.49 -11.77 13.42
N LYS A 19 -7.92 -10.80 14.15
CA LYS A 19 -8.50 -9.49 14.44
C LYS A 19 -7.63 -8.36 13.90
N LEU A 20 -8.22 -7.18 13.71
CA LEU A 20 -7.47 -5.98 13.35
C LEU A 20 -6.99 -5.31 14.63
N ASP A 21 -5.68 -5.18 14.77
CA ASP A 21 -5.03 -4.46 15.85
C ASP A 21 -4.43 -3.15 15.32
N ALA A 22 -4.49 -2.08 16.12
CA ALA A 22 -3.82 -0.83 15.85
C ALA A 22 -2.49 -0.80 16.63
N VAL A 23 -1.37 -0.83 15.91
CA VAL A 23 -0.03 -0.80 16.50
C VAL A 23 0.57 0.57 16.29
N GLU A 24 0.99 1.24 17.36
CA GLU A 24 1.65 2.54 17.28
C GLU A 24 2.96 2.42 16.49
N ILE A 25 3.22 3.42 15.64
CA ILE A 25 4.40 3.50 14.79
C ILE A 25 5.04 4.89 14.90
N ASP A 26 6.33 4.97 14.60
CA ASP A 26 7.03 6.25 14.52
C ASP A 26 6.36 7.18 13.50
N LYS A 27 6.36 8.49 13.80
CA LYS A 27 5.85 9.53 12.90
C LYS A 27 6.50 9.49 11.51
N SER A 28 7.76 9.03 11.42
CA SER A 28 8.50 8.85 10.16
C SER A 28 7.96 7.73 9.25
N GLU A 29 7.11 6.86 9.77
CA GLU A 29 6.44 5.78 9.04
C GLU A 29 4.97 6.10 8.71
N CYS A 30 4.42 7.20 9.23
CA CYS A 30 2.99 7.52 9.12
C CYS A 30 2.53 7.67 7.66
N ASP A 31 3.39 8.26 6.83
CA ASP A 31 3.15 8.53 5.42
C ASP A 31 3.53 7.36 4.50
N LYS A 32 4.00 6.25 5.06
CA LYS A 32 4.49 5.08 4.30
C LYS A 32 3.56 3.90 4.53
N LYS A 33 3.23 3.21 3.44
CA LYS A 33 2.43 1.99 3.56
C LYS A 33 2.77 0.92 2.54
N PHE A 34 2.86 -0.31 3.04
CA PHE A 34 3.03 -1.48 2.19
C PHE A 34 1.74 -1.78 1.41
N VAL A 35 1.86 -1.85 0.09
CA VAL A 35 0.77 -2.16 -0.84
C VAL A 35 1.20 -3.27 -1.80
N LYS A 36 0.34 -4.28 -1.98
CA LYS A 36 0.62 -5.39 -2.88
C LYS A 36 0.09 -5.09 -4.27
N VAL A 37 0.86 -5.42 -5.30
CA VAL A 37 0.39 -5.41 -6.69
C VAL A 37 -0.54 -6.62 -6.89
N ILE A 38 -1.82 -6.36 -7.15
CA ILE A 38 -2.85 -7.38 -7.35
C ILE A 38 -3.25 -7.55 -8.81
N GLY A 39 -2.85 -6.63 -9.68
CA GLY A 39 -3.10 -6.72 -11.12
C GLY A 39 -2.27 -5.69 -11.89
N LYS A 40 -2.15 -5.91 -13.19
CA LYS A 40 -1.55 -4.94 -14.11
C LYS A 40 -2.26 -4.94 -15.45
N GLN A 41 -2.32 -3.78 -16.09
CA GLN A 41 -2.91 -3.61 -17.42
C GLN A 41 -2.09 -2.63 -18.24
N VAL A 42 -1.85 -2.96 -19.51
CA VAL A 42 -1.23 -2.03 -20.46
C VAL A 42 -2.30 -1.06 -20.93
N VAL A 43 -1.98 0.22 -20.93
CA VAL A 43 -2.88 1.29 -21.41
C VAL A 43 -2.31 1.97 -22.65
N LYS A 44 -3.10 2.86 -23.26
CA LYS A 44 -2.71 3.59 -24.47
C LYS A 44 -1.33 4.25 -24.30
N GLY A 45 -0.50 4.15 -25.33
CA GLY A 45 0.87 4.66 -25.30
C GLY A 45 1.89 3.73 -24.61
N GLY A 46 1.54 2.46 -24.40
CA GLY A 46 2.47 1.43 -23.90
C GLY A 46 2.76 1.50 -22.39
N LYS A 47 2.10 2.40 -21.66
CA LYS A 47 2.28 2.54 -20.21
C LYS A 47 1.58 1.41 -19.46
N VAL A 48 2.05 1.10 -18.25
CA VAL A 48 1.46 0.05 -17.41
C VAL A 48 0.80 0.67 -16.18
N GLN A 49 -0.46 0.31 -15.95
CA GLN A 49 -1.18 0.59 -14.71
C GLN A 49 -1.14 -0.63 -13.81
N TYR A 50 -0.77 -0.41 -12.55
CA TYR A 50 -0.71 -1.41 -11.50
C TYR A 50 -1.87 -1.20 -10.52
N LYS A 51 -2.71 -2.21 -10.36
CA LYS A 51 -3.80 -2.23 -9.37
C LYS A 51 -3.20 -2.67 -8.03
N LEU A 52 -3.42 -1.88 -6.98
CA LEU A 52 -2.85 -2.12 -5.66
C LEU A 52 -3.92 -2.66 -4.71
N SER A 53 -3.51 -3.44 -3.71
CA SER A 53 -4.41 -4.01 -2.69
C SER A 53 -5.16 -2.98 -1.86
N SER A 54 -4.73 -1.71 -1.88
CA SER A 54 -5.44 -0.58 -1.26
C SER A 54 -6.57 -0.01 -2.11
N GLY A 55 -6.85 -0.59 -3.29
CA GLY A 55 -7.79 -0.05 -4.28
C GLY A 55 -7.24 1.07 -5.15
N ARG A 56 -6.05 1.61 -4.83
CA ARG A 56 -5.37 2.62 -5.64
C ARG A 56 -4.77 2.03 -6.92
N VAL A 57 -4.56 2.88 -7.92
CA VAL A 57 -3.88 2.53 -9.18
C VAL A 57 -2.60 3.35 -9.31
N LEU A 58 -1.49 2.68 -9.63
CA LEU A 58 -0.20 3.30 -9.91
C LEU A 58 0.11 3.22 -11.40
N LEU A 59 0.28 4.37 -12.06
CA LEU A 59 0.82 4.44 -13.41
C LEU A 59 2.35 4.60 -13.32
N SER A 60 3.09 3.67 -13.90
CA SER A 60 4.56 3.64 -13.75
C SER A 60 5.23 3.00 -14.96
N ASP A 61 6.40 3.53 -15.34
CA ASP A 61 7.28 2.93 -16.35
C ASP A 61 8.21 1.85 -15.76
N LYS A 62 8.36 1.82 -14.41
CA LYS A 62 9.03 0.72 -13.70
C LYS A 62 8.19 -0.54 -13.80
N LYS A 63 8.87 -1.67 -14.00
CA LYS A 63 8.24 -2.99 -14.12
C LYS A 63 8.05 -3.65 -12.76
N TYR A 64 6.80 -3.83 -12.36
CA TYR A 64 6.43 -4.64 -11.19
C TYR A 64 5.69 -5.92 -11.59
N ASN A 65 5.82 -6.94 -10.75
CA ASN A 65 5.12 -8.21 -10.91
C ASN A 65 3.91 -8.28 -9.98
N ILE A 66 2.90 -9.05 -10.38
CA ILE A 66 1.78 -9.37 -9.49
C ILE A 66 2.35 -10.16 -8.31
N GLY A 67 1.93 -9.82 -7.10
CA GLY A 67 2.47 -10.39 -5.88
C GLY A 67 3.54 -9.54 -5.20
N SER A 68 4.21 -8.64 -5.92
CA SER A 68 5.20 -7.73 -5.35
C SER A 68 4.57 -6.75 -4.35
N THR A 69 5.28 -6.47 -3.28
CA THR A 69 4.93 -5.42 -2.31
C THR A 69 5.75 -4.17 -2.60
N LEU A 70 5.08 -3.04 -2.69
CA LEU A 70 5.66 -1.71 -2.85
C LEU A 70 5.48 -0.92 -1.54
N LEU A 71 6.37 0.03 -1.30
CA LEU A 71 6.28 1.00 -0.19
C LEU A 71 5.74 2.33 -0.70
#